data_AF-A0A7C6LKA9-F1
#
_entry.id   AF-A0A7C6LKA9-F1
#
_cell.length_a   1.000
_cell.length_b   1.000
_cell.length_c   1.000
_cell.angle_alpha   90.00
_cell.angle_beta   90.00
_cell.angle_gamma   90.00
#
_symmetry.space_group_name_H-M   'P 1'
#
loop_
_entity.id
_entity.type
_entity.pdbx_description
1 polymer ?
#
loop_
_entity_poly.entity_id
_entity_poly.type
_entity_poly.pdbx_seq_one_letter_code
_entity_poly.pdbx_strand_id
1 'polypeptide(L)'
;MAQGQKSNTVLVPGAMQALERFKQEVASELGITNYQGYLGDVPSRINGAVGGHMVRRMIAAAEQSLIEQTTSAVRSGFQAGLAGQVPNPSTISEQNLQPRNP
;
A
#
# COMPACT_ATOMS: atom_id res chain seq x y z
N MET A 1 12.78 12.94 -40.40
CA MET A 1 13.09 12.78 -38.96
C MET A 1 11.81 12.35 -38.26
N ALA A 2 11.79 11.23 -37.54
CA ALA A 2 10.57 10.70 -36.94
C ALA A 2 10.15 11.54 -35.72
N GLN A 3 9.14 12.39 -35.88
CA GLN A 3 8.46 13.10 -34.78
C GLN A 3 7.54 12.12 -34.04
N GLY A 4 8.12 11.22 -33.25
CA GLY A 4 7.39 10.50 -32.22
C GLY A 4 7.41 11.30 -30.93
N GLN A 5 6.48 12.25 -30.75
CA GLN A 5 6.27 12.90 -29.45
C GLN A 5 5.66 11.88 -28.49
N LYS A 6 6.50 11.06 -27.85
CA LYS A 6 6.07 10.28 -26.68
C LYS A 6 5.86 11.26 -25.54
N SER A 7 4.61 11.67 -25.31
CA SER A 7 4.22 12.36 -24.08
C SER A 7 4.21 11.33 -22.95
N ASN A 8 5.31 11.29 -22.18
CA ASN A 8 5.31 10.57 -20.92
C ASN A 8 4.51 11.40 -19.92
N THR A 9 3.26 11.00 -19.67
CA THR A 9 2.41 11.66 -18.66
C THR A 9 2.77 11.11 -17.28
N VAL A 10 3.02 12.03 -16.33
CA VAL A 10 3.26 11.68 -14.93
C VAL A 10 1.92 11.28 -14.31
N LEU A 11 1.80 10.02 -13.88
CA LEU A 11 0.55 9.48 -13.31
C LEU A 11 0.20 10.12 -11.96
N VAL A 12 1.21 10.41 -11.14
CA VAL A 12 1.03 10.98 -9.79
C VAL A 12 1.98 12.18 -9.61
N PRO A 13 1.57 13.40 -10.01
CA PRO A 13 2.42 14.59 -9.93
C PRO A 13 2.90 14.92 -8.51
N GLY A 14 2.07 14.66 -7.49
CA GLY A 14 2.40 14.91 -6.09
C GLY A 14 3.53 14.04 -5.53
N ALA A 15 3.86 12.92 -6.20
CA ALA A 15 4.91 12.01 -5.75
C ALA A 15 6.32 12.44 -6.20
N MET A 16 6.46 13.45 -7.06
CA MET A 16 7.74 13.84 -7.67
C MET A 16 8.84 14.10 -6.64
N GLN A 17 8.54 14.90 -5.60
CA GLN A 17 9.53 15.23 -4.58
C GLN A 17 9.92 14.01 -3.73
N ALA A 18 8.95 13.14 -3.42
CA ALA A 18 9.20 11.90 -2.69
C ALA A 18 10.07 10.93 -3.50
N LEU A 19 9.78 10.78 -4.80
CA LEU A 19 10.57 9.97 -5.71
C LEU A 19 12.00 10.49 -5.89
N GLU A 20 12.19 11.80 -5.89
CA GLU A 20 13.52 12.40 -5.98
C GLU A 20 14.37 12.12 -4.73
N ARG A 21 13.78 12.23 -3.53
CA ARG A 21 14.44 11.83 -2.28
C ARG A 21 14.78 10.35 -2.28
N PHE A 22 13.80 9.53 -2.64
CA PHE A 22 13.97 8.08 -2.71
C PHE A 22 15.07 7.65 -3.70
N LYS A 23 15.16 8.33 -4.86
CA LYS A 23 16.24 8.13 -5.83
C LYS A 23 17.62 8.38 -5.19
N GLN A 24 17.74 9.47 -4.43
CA GLN A 24 18.99 9.84 -3.76
C GLN A 24 19.38 8.83 -2.67
N GLU A 25 18.41 8.34 -1.90
CA GLU A 25 18.60 7.28 -0.90
C GLU A 25 19.09 5.98 -1.56
N VAL A 26 18.38 5.51 -2.59
CA VAL A 26 18.75 4.29 -3.32
C VAL A 26 20.12 4.42 -3.97
N ALA A 27 20.44 5.57 -4.56
CA ALA A 27 21.76 5.80 -5.15
C ALA A 27 22.87 5.77 -4.09
N SER A 28 22.63 6.38 -2.93
CA SER A 28 23.57 6.38 -1.81
C SER A 28 23.84 4.97 -1.30
N GLU A 29 22.81 4.14 -1.17
CA GLU A 29 22.95 2.73 -0.76
C GLU A 29 23.68 1.86 -1.78
N LEU A 30 23.58 2.18 -3.07
CA LEU A 30 24.33 1.51 -4.13
C LEU A 30 25.79 1.99 -4.22
N GLY A 31 26.23 2.88 -3.32
CA GLY A 31 27.58 3.43 -3.27
C GLY A 31 27.86 4.49 -4.34
N ILE A 32 26.82 5.03 -4.99
CA ILE A 32 26.97 6.03 -6.03
C ILE A 32 27.00 7.41 -5.37
N THR A 33 28.19 7.98 -5.24
CA THR A 33 28.38 9.29 -4.62
C THR A 33 27.97 10.40 -5.61
N ASN A 34 27.33 11.47 -5.12
CA ASN A 34 26.94 12.66 -5.91
C ASN A 34 25.95 12.38 -7.06
N TYR A 35 24.94 11.54 -6.83
CA TYR A 35 23.86 11.27 -7.78
C TYR A 35 22.81 12.41 -7.83
N GLN A 36 23.25 13.63 -8.12
CA GLN A 36 22.42 14.84 -8.19
C GLN A 36 22.80 15.69 -9.40
N GLY A 37 21.82 16.38 -9.99
CA GLY A 37 22.05 17.26 -11.13
C GLY A 37 22.20 16.50 -12.46
N TYR A 38 23.19 16.87 -13.26
CA TYR A 38 23.41 16.28 -14.57
C TYR A 38 24.06 14.89 -14.44
N LEU A 39 23.32 13.85 -14.80
CA LEU A 39 23.75 12.44 -14.73
C LEU A 39 24.35 11.92 -16.05
N GLY A 40 24.75 12.81 -16.96
CA GLY A 40 25.24 12.42 -18.29
C GLY A 40 26.62 11.75 -18.26
N ASP A 41 27.46 12.09 -17.28
CA ASP A 41 28.77 11.46 -17.07
C ASP A 41 28.66 10.11 -16.34
N VAL A 42 27.50 9.80 -15.76
CA VAL A 42 27.25 8.53 -15.08
C VAL A 42 26.93 7.46 -16.13
N PRO A 43 27.63 6.30 -16.12
CA PRO A 43 27.34 5.21 -17.05
C PRO A 43 25.86 4.83 -17.06
N SER A 44 25.27 4.65 -18.24
CA SER A 44 23.85 4.32 -18.39
C SER A 44 23.44 3.06 -17.62
N ARG A 45 24.36 2.10 -17.46
CA ARG A 45 24.16 0.89 -16.65
C ARG A 45 23.91 1.21 -15.17
N ILE A 46 24.64 2.20 -14.64
CA ILE A 46 24.52 2.64 -13.24
C ILE A 46 23.20 3.40 -13.05
N ASN A 47 22.91 4.37 -13.92
CA ASN A 47 21.65 5.12 -13.90
C ASN A 47 20.43 4.17 -14.01
N GLY A 48 20.51 3.19 -14.90
CA GLY A 48 19.49 2.16 -15.07
C GLY A 48 19.36 1.25 -13.84
N ALA A 49 20.47 0.89 -13.19
CA ALA A 49 20.44 0.11 -11.96
C ALA A 49 19.69 0.86 -10.84
N VAL A 50 19.98 2.15 -10.62
CA VAL A 50 19.28 2.97 -9.61
C VAL A 50 17.76 2.93 -9.83
N GLY A 51 17.31 3.22 -11.06
CA GLY A 51 15.88 3.18 -11.40
C GLY A 51 15.26 1.79 -11.20
N GLY A 52 15.97 0.73 -11.57
CA GLY A 52 15.52 -0.65 -11.35
C GLY A 52 15.41 -1.02 -9.86
N HIS A 53 16.36 -0.57 -9.03
CA HIS A 53 16.32 -0.78 -7.58
C HIS A 53 15.18 0.00 -6.92
N MET A 54 14.90 1.22 -7.38
CA MET A 54 13.72 1.98 -6.93
C MET A 54 12.43 1.21 -7.20
N VAL A 55 12.23 0.72 -8.43
CA VAL A 55 11.02 -0.04 -8.79
C VAL A 55 10.89 -1.32 -7.97
N ARG A 56 11.97 -2.09 -7.83
CA ARG A 56 11.94 -3.34 -7.04
C ARG A 56 11.51 -3.10 -5.60
N ARG A 57 12.00 -2.03 -4.98
CA ARG A 57 11.64 -1.66 -3.60
C ARG A 57 10.21 -1.15 -3.49
N MET A 58 9.76 -0.33 -4.44
CA MET A 58 8.36 0.13 -4.46
C MET A 58 7.38 -1.04 -4.59
N ILE A 59 7.68 -2.02 -5.45
CA ILE A 59 6.87 -3.23 -5.59
C ILE A 59 6.89 -4.02 -4.28
N ALA A 60 8.06 -4.27 -3.69
CA ALA A 60 8.16 -4.99 -2.42
C ALA A 60 7.36 -4.30 -1.28
N ALA A 61 7.42 -2.97 -1.20
CA ALA A 61 6.63 -2.21 -0.22
C ALA A 61 5.12 -2.30 -0.51
N ALA A 62 4.71 -2.21 -1.78
CA ALA A 62 3.32 -2.35 -2.19
C ALA A 62 2.76 -3.75 -1.88
N GLU A 63 3.55 -4.80 -2.13
CA GLU A 63 3.20 -6.19 -1.79
C GLU A 63 3.00 -6.34 -0.28
N GLN A 64 3.90 -5.79 0.54
CA GLN A 64 3.78 -5.81 2.00
C GLN A 64 2.53 -5.06 2.49
N SER A 65 2.29 -3.84 1.99
CA SER A 65 1.09 -3.07 2.35
C SER A 65 -0.20 -3.77 1.94
N LEU A 66 -0.22 -4.41 0.77
CA LEU A 66 -1.39 -5.16 0.30
C LEU A 66 -1.67 -6.39 1.19
N ILE A 67 -0.63 -7.12 1.60
CA ILE A 67 -0.76 -8.24 2.54
C ILE A 67 -1.29 -7.76 3.88
N GLU A 68 -0.80 -6.63 4.40
CA GLU A 68 -1.24 -6.07 5.68
C GLU A 68 -2.72 -5.64 5.63
N GLN A 69 -3.13 -4.96 4.56
CA GLN A 69 -4.53 -4.58 4.32
C GLN A 69 -5.42 -5.81 4.20
N THR A 70 -4.98 -6.82 3.44
CA THR A 70 -5.72 -8.08 3.25
C THR A 70 -5.86 -8.83 4.57
N THR A 71 -4.79 -8.94 5.35
CA THR A 71 -4.78 -9.62 6.65
C THR A 71 -5.76 -8.95 7.62
N SER A 72 -5.77 -7.62 7.64
CA SER A 72 -6.68 -6.83 8.48
C SER A 72 -8.14 -7.04 8.08
N ALA A 73 -8.43 -7.05 6.79
CA ALA A 73 -9.77 -7.30 6.24
C ALA A 73 -10.26 -8.74 6.49
N VAL A 74 -9.38 -9.72 6.33
CA VAL A 74 -9.70 -11.13 6.61
C VAL A 74 -9.97 -11.34 8.09
N ARG A 75 -9.18 -10.71 8.98
CA ARG A 75 -9.37 -10.84 10.43
C ARG A 75 -10.70 -10.23 10.89
N SER A 76 -11.08 -9.06 10.38
CA SER A 76 -12.35 -8.43 10.73
C SER A 76 -13.55 -9.23 10.19
N GLY A 77 -13.47 -9.74 8.96
CA GLY A 77 -14.49 -10.60 8.39
C GLY A 77 -14.64 -11.94 9.13
N PHE A 78 -13.52 -12.56 9.51
CA PHE A 78 -13.52 -13.80 10.27
C PHE A 78 -14.07 -13.61 11.69
N GLN A 79 -13.67 -12.53 12.39
CA GLN A 79 -14.20 -12.22 13.73
C GLN A 79 -15.70 -11.91 13.69
N ALA A 80 -16.18 -11.20 12.67
CA ALA A 80 -17.61 -10.96 12.47
C ALA A 80 -18.38 -12.27 12.21
N GLY A 81 -17.79 -13.20 11.45
CA GLY A 81 -18.37 -14.52 11.20
C GLY A 81 -18.43 -15.40 12.45
N LEU A 82 -17.41 -15.35 13.31
CA LEU A 82 -17.36 -16.14 14.55
C LEU A 82 -18.18 -15.51 15.69
N ALA A 83 -18.33 -14.18 15.71
CA ALA A 83 -19.18 -13.46 16.65
C ALA A 83 -20.68 -13.46 16.25
N GLY A 84 -21.01 -14.08 15.11
CA GLY A 84 -22.37 -14.37 14.71
C GLY A 84 -23.06 -15.34 15.67
N GLN A 85 -23.77 -14.76 16.65
CA GLN A 85 -24.96 -15.30 17.31
C GLN A 85 -24.78 -16.53 18.22
N VAL A 86 -24.48 -16.30 19.50
CA VAL A 86 -25.13 -17.10 20.56
C VAL A 86 -26.31 -16.26 21.06
N PRO A 87 -27.57 -16.65 20.78
CA PRO A 87 -28.73 -16.01 21.38
C PRO A 87 -28.63 -16.18 22.89
N ASN A 88 -28.66 -15.08 23.63
CA ASN A 88 -28.73 -15.12 25.08
C ASN A 88 -30.04 -15.81 25.50
N PRO A 89 -30.02 -16.98 26.18
CA PRO A 89 -31.23 -17.72 26.51
C PRO A 89 -32.05 -17.13 27.67
N SER A 90 -31.69 -15.95 28.20
CA SER A 90 -32.36 -15.38 29.39
C SER A 90 -33.61 -14.52 29.12
N THR A 91 -34.12 -14.42 27.88
CA THR A 91 -35.30 -13.58 27.58
C THR A 91 -36.63 -14.32 27.37
N ILE A 92 -36.70 -15.64 27.56
CA ILE A 92 -37.92 -16.43 27.23
C ILE A 92 -38.90 -16.60 28.43
N SER A 93 -38.56 -16.17 29.65
CA SER A 93 -39.29 -16.64 30.85
C SER A 93 -40.28 -15.68 31.53
N GLU A 94 -40.41 -14.39 31.14
CA GLU A 94 -41.19 -13.42 31.95
C GLU A 94 -42.37 -12.72 31.26
N GLN A 95 -42.76 -13.11 30.04
CA GLN A 95 -43.85 -12.43 29.31
C GLN A 95 -45.25 -13.08 29.41
N ASN A 96 -45.46 -14.07 30.29
CA ASN A 96 -46.76 -14.76 30.42
C ASN A 96 -47.28 -14.84 31.86
N LEU A 97 -47.25 -13.75 32.63
CA LEU A 97 -47.97 -13.71 33.91
C LEU A 97 -48.39 -12.30 34.35
N GLN A 98 -49.10 -11.56 33.50
CA GLN A 98 -49.98 -10.48 33.98
C GLN A 98 -51.43 -10.98 34.02
N PRO A 99 -52.07 -11.03 35.21
CA PRO A 99 -53.48 -11.39 35.28
C PRO A 99 -54.32 -10.32 34.59
N ARG A 100 -55.07 -10.73 33.55
CA ARG A 100 -56.28 -10.00 33.13
C ARG A 100 -57.21 -9.95 34.34
N ASN A 101 -57.51 -8.75 34.80
CA ASN A 101 -58.62 -8.50 35.70
C ASN A 101 -59.70 -7.66 34.97
N PRO A 102 -60.97 -7.81 35.41
CA PRO A 102 -62.17 -7.71 34.57
C PRO A 102 -62.49 -6.30 34.06
#